data_AF-A0A0A1V6A8-F1
#
_entry.id   AF-A0A0A1V6A8-F1
#
_cell.length_a   1.000
_cell.length_b   1.000
_cell.length_c   1.000
_cell.angle_alpha   90.00
_cell.angle_beta   90.00
_cell.angle_gamma   90.00
#
_symmetry.space_group_name_H-M   'P 1'
#
loop_
_entity.id
_entity.type
_entity.pdbx_description
1 polymer ?
#
loop_
_entity_poly.entity_id
_entity_poly.type
_entity_poly.pdbx_seq_one_letter_code
_entity_poly.pdbx_strand_id
1 'polypeptide(L)'
;MKARPRHSRTRHRVVFKHHDKKMAAMAAPQPRSPVAADSESRESSLARDEGHVGLVPSIPGLFTSEPPIRDALATDSSQIQDETVEECMPFLTGYGHDNCNAHGIPPLLRDRHVKFLQKQLGLLPSMFKGADPSRPWIFYWCLAGLSLLGEDVAGYRSRLIETVRPMQNETGGFAGGFGQTSHLATTYAAVLSLALVGGDEAYELVDRRSMWKWLCSLKQPDGGFQMAVGGEEDVRGAYCASVLISLLNIPLDLSSDSPACSAGHTDLFGGLPEWVGRCMSGGVSASPGFEAHGAYAFCALGCLSILDSPHRTIPKYFDVPRLLSWLSSRQYAPEGGFSGRTNKLVDGCYSHWVGGCWPLIEASLRGPEGQEDQHADHPLTQADNSLFSRNGLIRYIFCCCQDLSRRGGLRDKPSKYSDAYHTCYVLSGLSSAQHKWTLISARVDAAMLDGDRWSVAPFTSGEQIFEESDRVETTHPVYVIPQHKVDACQQYFTSRPGF
;
A
#
# COMPACT_ATOMS: atom_id res chain seq x y z
N MET A 1 -56.80 -15.90 -30.20
CA MET A 1 -56.63 -14.45 -30.43
C MET A 1 -57.02 -13.66 -29.19
N LYS A 2 -56.03 -13.09 -28.49
CA LYS A 2 -56.00 -11.70 -27.95
C LYS A 2 -54.83 -11.61 -26.95
N ALA A 3 -53.78 -10.93 -27.40
CA ALA A 3 -52.52 -10.72 -26.71
C ALA A 3 -52.68 -9.72 -25.56
N ARG A 4 -51.94 -9.94 -24.46
CA ARG A 4 -51.71 -8.94 -23.40
C ARG A 4 -50.50 -8.06 -23.80
N PRO A 5 -50.52 -6.73 -23.56
CA PRO A 5 -49.41 -5.87 -23.94
C PRO A 5 -48.28 -5.93 -22.92
N ARG A 6 -47.03 -5.98 -23.41
CA ARG A 6 -45.80 -5.78 -22.64
C ARG A 6 -45.64 -4.29 -22.34
N HIS A 7 -45.57 -3.90 -21.06
CA HIS A 7 -45.10 -2.58 -20.66
C HIS A 7 -43.56 -2.55 -20.67
N SER A 8 -42.98 -1.74 -21.56
CA SER A 8 -41.57 -1.34 -21.48
C SER A 8 -41.44 -0.23 -20.44
N ARG A 9 -40.58 -0.43 -19.44
CA ARG A 9 -40.11 0.65 -18.58
C ARG A 9 -38.86 1.26 -19.21
N THR A 10 -39.02 2.45 -19.80
CA THR A 10 -37.91 3.33 -20.19
C THR A 10 -37.19 3.83 -18.93
N ARG A 11 -35.88 3.57 -18.83
CA ARG A 11 -35.02 4.19 -17.81
C ARG A 11 -34.83 5.67 -18.17
N HIS A 12 -35.24 6.57 -17.28
CA HIS A 12 -34.88 7.98 -17.38
C HIS A 12 -33.38 8.16 -17.10
N ARG A 13 -32.67 8.70 -18.08
CA ARG A 13 -31.27 9.13 -18.00
C ARG A 13 -31.24 10.45 -17.23
N VAL A 14 -30.61 10.47 -16.05
CA VAL A 14 -30.35 11.71 -15.31
C VAL A 14 -29.24 12.47 -16.04
N VAL A 15 -29.60 13.61 -16.62
CA VAL A 15 -28.66 14.55 -17.24
C VAL A 15 -28.29 15.59 -16.17
N PHE A 16 -27.01 15.62 -15.76
CA PHE A 16 -26.50 16.71 -14.93
C PHE A 16 -26.40 17.97 -15.80
N LYS A 17 -27.12 19.03 -15.41
CA LYS A 17 -27.01 20.36 -16.03
C LYS A 17 -25.71 21.01 -15.56
N HIS A 18 -24.77 21.24 -16.48
CA HIS A 18 -23.67 22.16 -16.27
C HIS A 18 -24.22 23.58 -16.02
N HIS A 19 -23.76 24.23 -14.95
CA HIS A 19 -23.94 25.66 -14.77
C HIS A 19 -22.82 26.40 -15.49
N ASP A 20 -23.10 26.82 -16.72
CA ASP A 20 -22.30 27.83 -17.42
C ASP A 20 -22.56 29.21 -16.81
N LYS A 21 -21.57 29.76 -16.10
CA LYS A 21 -21.53 31.20 -15.83
C LYS A 21 -21.06 31.91 -17.11
N LYS A 22 -22.01 32.34 -17.93
CA LYS A 22 -21.78 33.30 -19.02
C LYS A 22 -21.42 34.67 -18.45
N MET A 23 -20.25 35.17 -18.84
CA MET A 23 -19.93 36.59 -18.79
C MET A 23 -20.91 37.38 -19.67
N ALA A 24 -21.52 38.40 -19.09
CA ALA A 24 -22.33 39.37 -19.82
C ALA A 24 -21.41 40.47 -20.36
N ALA A 25 -21.35 40.57 -21.69
CA ALA A 25 -20.80 41.69 -22.42
C ALA A 25 -21.67 42.95 -22.18
N MET A 26 -21.05 44.05 -21.77
CA MET A 26 -21.67 45.39 -21.86
C MET A 26 -21.08 46.14 -23.04
N ALA A 27 -21.99 46.77 -23.79
CA ALA A 27 -21.79 47.40 -25.09
C ALA A 27 -20.86 48.63 -25.05
N ALA A 28 -20.14 48.81 -26.15
CA ALA A 28 -19.29 49.96 -26.45
C ALA A 28 -20.10 51.23 -26.81
N PRO A 29 -19.63 52.43 -26.44
CA PRO A 29 -19.96 53.67 -27.13
C PRO A 29 -18.83 54.13 -28.09
N GLN A 30 -19.24 54.73 -29.20
CA GLN A 30 -18.44 55.25 -30.32
C GLN A 30 -17.65 56.55 -30.01
N PRO A 31 -16.73 57.00 -30.90
CA PRO A 31 -15.53 57.75 -30.53
C PRO A 31 -15.73 59.28 -30.51
N ARG A 32 -14.92 59.97 -29.71
CA ARG A 32 -14.64 61.40 -29.83
C ARG A 32 -13.12 61.64 -29.87
N SER A 33 -12.70 62.45 -30.84
CA SER A 33 -11.33 62.88 -31.14
C SER A 33 -10.83 63.97 -30.14
N PRO A 34 -9.54 64.38 -30.20
CA PRO A 34 -8.69 64.51 -29.02
C PRO A 34 -8.53 65.93 -28.48
N VAL A 35 -8.12 66.05 -27.21
CA VAL A 35 -7.49 67.25 -26.65
C VAL A 35 -6.29 66.82 -25.80
N ALA A 36 -5.15 67.45 -26.06
CA ALA A 36 -3.85 67.21 -25.44
C ALA A 36 -3.77 67.74 -24.00
N ALA A 37 -2.94 67.11 -23.16
CA ALA A 37 -1.94 67.77 -22.30
C ALA A 37 -1.14 66.75 -21.46
N ASP A 38 0.17 66.84 -21.63
CA ASP A 38 1.28 66.69 -20.70
C ASP A 38 1.56 65.41 -19.88
N SER A 39 2.73 64.88 -20.23
CA SER A 39 3.63 64.05 -19.47
C SER A 39 4.04 64.67 -18.13
N GLU A 40 4.12 63.87 -17.07
CA GLU A 40 5.19 64.01 -16.09
C GLU A 40 5.51 62.68 -15.41
N SER A 41 6.79 62.36 -15.48
CA SER A 41 7.49 61.19 -14.95
C SER A 41 7.60 61.20 -13.42
N ARG A 42 7.38 60.05 -12.79
CA ARG A 42 7.96 59.75 -11.47
C ARG A 42 8.56 58.35 -11.46
N GLU A 43 9.86 58.31 -11.70
CA GLU A 43 10.73 57.22 -11.26
C GLU A 43 10.77 57.22 -9.73
N SER A 44 10.53 56.06 -9.11
CA SER A 44 11.03 55.77 -7.77
C SER A 44 11.77 54.44 -7.80
N SER A 45 13.08 54.55 -7.62
CA SER A 45 14.04 53.47 -7.42
C SER A 45 13.61 52.50 -6.31
N LEU A 46 13.51 51.21 -6.65
CA LEU A 46 13.67 50.14 -5.67
C LEU A 46 14.94 49.38 -6.03
N ALA A 47 15.90 49.47 -5.11
CA ALA A 47 17.17 48.78 -5.14
C ALA A 47 16.94 47.28 -5.30
N ARG A 48 17.67 46.67 -6.25
CA ARG A 48 17.80 45.22 -6.37
C ARG A 48 18.54 44.73 -5.14
N ASP A 49 17.82 44.00 -4.30
CA ASP A 49 18.44 43.06 -3.37
C ASP A 49 19.16 42.01 -4.21
N GLU A 50 20.47 41.88 -4.04
CA GLU A 50 21.30 40.90 -4.75
C GLU A 50 20.91 39.50 -4.24
N GLY A 51 19.94 38.93 -4.93
CA GLY A 51 19.28 37.70 -4.56
C GLY A 51 20.23 36.52 -4.44
N HIS A 52 19.93 35.68 -3.45
CA HIS A 52 20.24 34.26 -3.46
C HIS A 52 20.27 33.73 -4.89
N VAL A 53 21.42 33.22 -5.31
CA VAL A 53 21.53 32.36 -6.49
C VAL A 53 20.73 31.10 -6.16
N GLY A 54 19.43 31.13 -6.47
CA GLY A 54 18.57 29.97 -6.35
C GLY A 54 19.15 28.88 -7.23
N LEU A 55 19.66 27.82 -6.61
CA LEU A 55 20.09 26.61 -7.32
C LEU A 55 18.92 26.15 -8.18
N VAL A 56 19.09 26.20 -9.51
CA VAL A 56 18.10 25.64 -10.44
C VAL A 56 18.05 24.14 -10.16
N PRO A 57 16.89 23.57 -9.77
CA PRO A 57 16.81 22.16 -9.43
C PRO A 57 17.25 21.28 -10.61
N SER A 58 18.12 20.30 -10.35
CA SER A 58 18.54 19.34 -11.37
C SER A 58 17.52 18.20 -11.45
N ILE A 59 16.47 18.40 -12.23
CA ILE A 59 15.41 17.40 -12.44
C ILE A 59 15.74 16.59 -13.72
N PRO A 60 15.92 15.27 -13.62
CA PRO A 60 16.20 14.44 -14.79
C PRO A 60 15.10 14.54 -15.85
N GLY A 61 15.48 14.62 -17.12
CA GLY A 61 14.54 14.73 -18.25
C GLY A 61 13.45 13.66 -18.27
N LEU A 62 13.76 12.46 -17.74
CA LEU A 62 12.81 11.35 -17.57
C LEU A 62 11.52 11.75 -16.81
N PHE A 63 11.61 12.73 -15.90
CA PHE A 63 10.48 13.19 -15.07
C PHE A 63 9.88 14.52 -15.57
N THR A 64 10.36 15.05 -16.70
CA THR A 64 9.91 16.33 -17.27
C THR A 64 9.47 16.23 -18.72
N SER A 65 9.48 15.02 -19.30
CA SER A 65 9.07 14.76 -20.67
C SER A 65 8.14 13.55 -20.75
N GLU A 66 7.25 13.56 -21.72
CA GLU A 66 6.43 12.39 -22.04
C GLU A 66 7.29 11.23 -22.58
N PRO A 67 6.78 9.98 -22.50
CA PRO A 67 7.41 8.85 -23.15
C PRO A 67 7.61 9.09 -24.66
N PRO A 68 8.77 8.74 -25.24
CA PRO A 68 9.07 9.03 -26.63
C PRO A 68 8.22 8.21 -27.63
N ILE A 69 7.66 7.08 -27.19
CA ILE A 69 6.79 6.23 -28.00
C ILE A 69 5.35 6.53 -27.63
N ARG A 70 4.59 7.07 -28.59
CA ARG A 70 3.16 7.34 -28.47
C ARG A 70 2.42 6.69 -29.63
N ASP A 71 1.47 5.82 -29.32
CA ASP A 71 0.63 5.18 -30.33
C ASP A 71 -0.31 6.19 -30.98
N ALA A 72 -0.54 6.05 -32.29
CA ALA A 72 -1.50 6.90 -33.00
C ALA A 72 -2.96 6.56 -32.65
N LEU A 73 -3.22 5.37 -32.09
CA LEU A 73 -4.56 4.92 -31.69
C LEU A 73 -4.93 5.50 -30.32
N ALA A 74 -5.83 6.48 -30.30
CA ALA A 74 -6.42 6.98 -29.08
C ALA A 74 -7.55 6.06 -28.57
N THR A 75 -7.48 5.68 -27.29
CA THR A 75 -8.50 4.90 -26.59
C THR A 75 -8.82 5.56 -25.25
N ASP A 76 -9.88 5.12 -24.58
CA ASP A 76 -10.17 5.58 -23.21
C ASP A 76 -8.96 5.36 -22.27
N SER A 77 -8.19 4.28 -22.47
CA SER A 77 -7.00 3.99 -21.64
C SER A 77 -5.85 4.96 -21.91
N SER A 78 -5.60 5.31 -23.17
CA SER A 78 -4.54 6.27 -23.50
C SER A 78 -4.92 7.69 -23.07
N GLN A 79 -6.20 8.08 -23.20
CA GLN A 79 -6.70 9.39 -22.78
C GLN A 79 -6.53 9.60 -21.28
N ILE A 80 -6.98 8.66 -20.45
CA ILE A 80 -6.82 8.81 -18.98
C ILE A 80 -5.35 8.72 -18.54
N GLN A 81 -4.51 8.03 -19.30
CA GLN A 81 -3.07 7.97 -19.05
C GLN A 81 -2.43 9.34 -19.34
N ASP A 82 -2.75 9.96 -20.48
CA ASP A 82 -2.31 11.30 -20.83
C ASP A 82 -2.78 12.33 -19.78
N GLU A 83 -4.06 12.32 -19.41
CA GLU A 83 -4.60 13.18 -18.35
C GLU A 83 -3.85 13.01 -17.03
N THR A 84 -3.47 11.78 -16.67
CA THR A 84 -2.73 11.50 -15.44
C THR A 84 -1.30 12.03 -15.50
N VAL A 85 -0.64 11.91 -16.66
CA VAL A 85 0.71 12.47 -16.88
C VAL A 85 0.66 13.99 -16.81
N GLU A 86 -0.30 14.63 -17.49
CA GLU A 86 -0.51 16.08 -17.47
C GLU A 86 -0.78 16.61 -16.05
N GLU A 87 -1.53 15.85 -15.25
CA GLU A 87 -1.81 16.20 -13.86
C GLU A 87 -0.58 16.07 -12.95
N CYS A 88 0.27 15.07 -13.17
CA CYS A 88 1.46 14.83 -12.35
C CYS A 88 2.62 15.77 -12.70
N MET A 89 2.80 16.10 -13.98
CA MET A 89 3.99 16.81 -14.50
C MET A 89 4.33 18.09 -13.74
N PRO A 90 3.37 19.01 -13.43
CA PRO A 90 3.70 20.22 -12.69
C PRO A 90 4.33 19.91 -11.33
N PHE A 91 3.76 18.98 -10.57
CA PHE A 91 4.28 18.58 -9.26
C PHE A 91 5.68 17.97 -9.36
N LEU A 92 5.92 17.11 -10.35
CA LEU A 92 7.23 16.47 -10.57
C LEU A 92 8.34 17.48 -10.84
N THR A 93 8.00 18.65 -11.39
CA THR A 93 8.95 19.75 -11.67
C THR A 93 9.15 20.71 -10.50
N GLY A 94 8.54 20.43 -9.34
CA GLY A 94 8.55 21.32 -8.17
C GLY A 94 7.50 22.44 -8.22
N TYR A 95 6.74 22.56 -9.32
CA TYR A 95 5.69 23.57 -9.43
C TYR A 95 4.55 23.27 -8.44
N GLY A 96 4.15 24.29 -7.67
CA GLY A 96 3.12 24.19 -6.63
C GLY A 96 3.66 23.80 -5.25
N HIS A 97 4.96 23.56 -5.10
CA HIS A 97 5.61 23.35 -3.81
C HIS A 97 6.31 24.62 -3.33
N ASP A 98 6.17 24.94 -2.04
CA ASP A 98 6.73 26.17 -1.46
C ASP A 98 8.27 26.16 -1.41
N ASN A 99 8.86 24.99 -1.13
CA ASN A 99 10.30 24.80 -1.02
C ASN A 99 10.66 23.43 -1.60
N CYS A 100 11.79 23.35 -2.31
CA CYS A 100 12.37 22.11 -2.81
C CYS A 100 13.89 22.09 -2.58
N ASN A 101 14.46 20.90 -2.45
CA ASN A 101 15.92 20.71 -2.41
C ASN A 101 16.56 20.79 -3.81
N ALA A 102 17.86 20.52 -3.90
CA ALA A 102 18.63 20.59 -5.15
C ALA A 102 18.12 19.65 -6.26
N HIS A 103 17.36 18.61 -5.91
CA HIS A 103 16.74 17.66 -6.85
C HIS A 103 15.31 18.03 -7.24
N GLY A 104 14.79 19.16 -6.75
CA GLY A 104 13.41 19.59 -6.98
C GLY A 104 12.39 18.78 -6.17
N ILE A 105 12.83 18.12 -5.09
CA ILE A 105 11.96 17.35 -4.20
C ILE A 105 11.54 18.26 -3.03
N PRO A 106 10.23 18.40 -2.76
CA PRO A 106 9.76 19.09 -1.56
C PRO A 106 10.09 18.29 -0.29
N PRO A 107 10.08 18.89 0.91
CA PRO A 107 10.21 18.14 2.15
C PRO A 107 8.97 17.28 2.42
N LEU A 108 9.11 16.27 3.28
CA LEU A 108 7.97 15.51 3.80
C LEU A 108 7.20 16.41 4.77
N LEU A 109 5.90 16.60 4.56
CA LEU A 109 5.04 17.41 5.42
C LEU A 109 4.64 16.65 6.70
N ARG A 110 5.63 16.10 7.41
CA ARG A 110 5.50 15.17 8.55
C ARG A 110 4.44 15.61 9.55
N ASP A 111 4.55 16.82 10.09
CA ASP A 111 3.61 17.35 11.08
C ASP A 111 2.16 17.40 10.58
N ARG A 112 1.95 17.67 9.28
CA ARG A 112 0.61 17.70 8.69
C ARG A 112 0.05 16.29 8.57
N HIS A 113 0.87 15.31 8.18
CA HIS A 113 0.47 13.91 8.10
C HIS A 113 0.19 13.31 9.48
N VAL A 114 1.00 13.63 10.50
CA VAL A 114 0.75 13.24 11.91
C VAL A 114 -0.61 13.78 12.38
N LYS A 115 -0.84 15.09 12.23
CA LYS A 115 -2.13 15.73 12.62
C LYS A 115 -3.31 15.13 11.86
N PHE A 116 -3.14 14.81 10.59
CA PHE A 116 -4.16 14.15 9.78
C PHE A 116 -4.54 12.78 10.36
N LEU A 117 -3.57 11.91 10.62
CA LEU A 117 -3.80 10.57 11.15
C LEU A 117 -4.41 10.60 12.57
N GLN A 118 -3.90 11.47 13.45
CA GLN A 118 -4.45 11.67 14.79
C GLN A 118 -5.93 12.12 14.73
N LYS A 119 -6.28 12.98 13.78
CA LYS A 119 -7.67 13.40 13.56
C LYS A 119 -8.56 12.25 13.10
N GLN A 120 -8.04 11.35 12.26
CA GLN A 120 -8.78 10.17 11.77
C GLN A 120 -8.98 9.10 12.85
N LEU A 121 -8.17 9.12 13.91
CA LEU A 121 -8.42 8.38 15.15
C LEU A 121 -9.47 9.08 16.05
N GLY A 122 -10.02 10.22 15.66
CA GLY A 122 -11.07 10.92 16.39
C GLY A 122 -12.49 10.47 16.00
N LEU A 123 -13.46 11.36 16.24
CA LEU A 123 -14.82 11.20 15.73
C LEU A 123 -14.85 11.46 14.22
N LEU A 124 -15.37 10.50 13.46
CA LEU A 124 -15.50 10.60 12.01
C LEU A 124 -16.90 11.11 11.61
N PRO A 125 -17.01 11.92 10.54
CA PRO A 125 -18.30 12.44 10.07
C PRO A 125 -19.19 11.33 9.48
N SER A 126 -20.50 11.56 9.43
CA SER A 126 -21.52 10.58 9.01
C SER A 126 -21.31 9.98 7.62
N MET A 127 -20.57 10.66 6.74
CA MET A 127 -20.16 10.13 5.43
C MET A 127 -19.32 8.84 5.53
N PHE A 128 -18.66 8.59 6.67
CA PHE A 128 -17.92 7.35 6.93
C PHE A 128 -18.80 6.15 7.28
N LYS A 129 -20.14 6.30 7.31
CA LYS A 129 -21.05 5.17 7.57
C LYS A 129 -20.83 4.00 6.60
N GLY A 130 -20.47 4.28 5.35
CA GLY A 130 -20.14 3.23 4.37
C GLY A 130 -18.89 2.42 4.72
N ALA A 131 -18.01 2.96 5.56
CA ALA A 131 -16.79 2.32 6.05
C ALA A 131 -16.96 1.69 7.45
N ASP A 132 -18.20 1.58 7.95
CA ASP A 132 -18.47 0.95 9.26
C ASP A 132 -17.94 -0.51 9.33
N PRO A 133 -18.04 -1.36 8.28
CA PRO A 133 -17.41 -2.68 8.26
C PRO A 133 -15.87 -2.65 8.17
N SER A 134 -15.27 -1.47 8.06
CA SER A 134 -13.82 -1.28 7.89
C SER A 134 -13.20 -0.46 9.03
N ARG A 135 -13.88 -0.32 10.19
CA ARG A 135 -13.31 0.41 11.33
C ARG A 135 -11.94 -0.13 11.77
N PRO A 136 -11.69 -1.46 11.78
CA PRO A 136 -10.36 -1.97 12.08
C PRO A 136 -9.26 -1.51 11.15
N TRP A 137 -9.59 -1.37 9.87
CA TRP A 137 -8.66 -0.84 8.90
C TRP A 137 -8.30 0.62 9.17
N ILE A 138 -9.28 1.45 9.56
CA ILE A 138 -9.04 2.87 9.81
C ILE A 138 -8.01 3.06 10.93
N PHE A 139 -8.19 2.38 12.08
CA PHE A 139 -7.23 2.54 13.17
C PHE A 139 -5.90 1.84 12.86
N TYR A 140 -5.87 0.72 12.12
CA TYR A 140 -4.61 0.12 11.66
C TYR A 140 -3.82 1.09 10.79
N TRP A 141 -4.44 1.65 9.75
CA TRP A 141 -3.78 2.59 8.84
C TRP A 141 -3.24 3.82 9.57
N CYS A 142 -4.00 4.33 10.54
CA CYS A 142 -3.56 5.47 11.32
C CYS A 142 -2.39 5.13 12.24
N LEU A 143 -2.46 4.03 13.00
CA LEU A 143 -1.40 3.64 13.93
C LEU A 143 -0.12 3.21 13.19
N ALA A 144 -0.25 2.50 12.08
CA ALA A 144 0.88 2.14 11.23
C ALA A 144 1.53 3.38 10.60
N GLY A 145 0.73 4.30 10.05
CA GLY A 145 1.21 5.56 9.49
C GLY A 145 1.89 6.45 10.54
N LEU A 146 1.35 6.53 11.76
CA LEU A 146 1.97 7.26 12.88
C LEU A 146 3.31 6.64 13.27
N SER A 147 3.38 5.30 13.37
CA SER A 147 4.63 4.59 13.67
C SER A 147 5.69 4.85 12.60
N LEU A 148 5.30 4.85 11.32
CA LEU A 148 6.19 5.19 10.20
C LEU A 148 6.70 6.64 10.27
N LEU A 149 5.92 7.55 10.83
CA LEU A 149 6.34 8.95 11.03
C LEU A 149 7.15 9.17 12.31
N GLY A 150 7.45 8.11 13.08
CA GLY A 150 8.25 8.18 14.31
C GLY A 150 7.45 8.47 15.58
N GLU A 151 6.12 8.42 15.52
CA GLU A 151 5.26 8.68 16.68
C GLU A 151 5.10 7.42 17.54
N ASP A 152 5.15 7.58 18.86
CA ASP A 152 4.82 6.49 19.79
C ASP A 152 3.30 6.28 19.87
N VAL A 153 2.85 5.10 19.44
CA VAL A 153 1.45 4.72 19.42
C VAL A 153 0.99 3.95 20.66
N ALA A 154 1.88 3.65 21.61
CA ALA A 154 1.53 2.93 22.84
C ALA A 154 0.44 3.63 23.66
N GLY A 155 0.37 4.97 23.59
CA GLY A 155 -0.68 5.76 24.25
C GLY A 155 -2.11 5.45 23.80
N TYR A 156 -2.30 4.78 22.65
CA TYR A 156 -3.63 4.38 22.16
C TYR A 156 -4.10 3.02 22.70
N ARG A 157 -3.25 2.29 23.43
CA ARG A 157 -3.50 0.88 23.86
C ARG A 157 -4.86 0.67 24.52
N SER A 158 -5.12 1.36 25.63
CA SER A 158 -6.35 1.14 26.41
C SER A 158 -7.60 1.44 25.59
N ARG A 159 -7.59 2.56 24.85
CA ARG A 159 -8.70 2.95 23.98
C ARG A 159 -8.93 1.97 22.83
N LEU A 160 -7.85 1.42 22.27
CA LEU A 160 -7.93 0.39 21.23
C LEU A 160 -8.54 -0.89 21.79
N ILE A 161 -8.06 -1.37 22.94
CA ILE A 161 -8.60 -2.57 23.62
C ILE A 161 -10.10 -2.41 23.86
N GLU A 162 -10.54 -1.27 24.41
CA GLU A 162 -11.96 -0.97 24.61
C GLU A 162 -12.76 -0.96 23.30
N THR A 163 -12.15 -0.46 22.22
CA THR A 163 -12.79 -0.40 20.89
C THR A 163 -12.95 -1.77 20.25
N VAL A 164 -11.92 -2.63 20.33
CA VAL A 164 -11.90 -3.93 19.63
C VAL A 164 -12.49 -5.08 20.45
N ARG A 165 -12.55 -4.97 21.78
CA ARG A 165 -13.20 -5.97 22.65
C ARG A 165 -14.62 -6.35 22.19
N PRO A 166 -15.55 -5.41 21.92
CA PRO A 166 -16.88 -5.76 21.42
C PRO A 166 -16.89 -6.18 19.94
N MET A 167 -15.77 -6.10 19.22
CA MET A 167 -15.65 -6.56 17.83
C MET A 167 -15.19 -8.01 17.72
N GLN A 168 -14.64 -8.60 18.80
CA GLN A 168 -14.24 -10.00 18.83
C GLN A 168 -15.47 -10.87 19.07
N ASN A 169 -15.75 -11.79 18.15
CA ASN A 169 -16.88 -12.70 18.28
C ASN A 169 -16.49 -13.92 19.13
N GLU A 170 -17.44 -14.42 19.92
CA GLU A 170 -17.27 -15.64 20.74
C GLU A 170 -16.94 -16.88 19.88
N THR A 171 -17.35 -16.87 18.61
CA THR A 171 -17.04 -17.92 17.64
C THR A 171 -15.65 -17.79 17.01
N GLY A 172 -14.90 -16.73 17.34
CA GLY A 172 -13.53 -16.47 16.87
C GLY A 172 -13.44 -15.36 15.83
N GLY A 173 -12.28 -14.70 15.79
CA GLY A 173 -11.98 -13.59 14.89
C GLY A 173 -12.58 -12.24 15.31
N PHE A 174 -12.19 -11.18 14.61
CA PHE A 174 -12.72 -9.83 14.80
C PHE A 174 -13.55 -9.37 13.60
N ALA A 175 -14.65 -8.71 13.88
CA ALA A 175 -15.53 -8.10 12.89
C ALA A 175 -15.18 -6.64 12.59
N GLY A 176 -15.84 -6.05 11.61
CA GLY A 176 -15.73 -4.62 11.29
C GLY A 176 -16.33 -3.69 12.36
N GLY A 177 -17.25 -4.21 13.17
CA GLY A 177 -17.93 -3.50 14.24
C GLY A 177 -18.75 -4.45 15.10
N PHE A 178 -19.25 -3.96 16.23
CA PHE A 178 -20.10 -4.76 17.13
C PHE A 178 -21.32 -5.33 16.39
N GLY A 179 -21.59 -6.62 16.57
CA GLY A 179 -22.71 -7.33 15.96
C GLY A 179 -22.51 -7.71 14.49
N GLN A 180 -21.33 -7.45 13.90
CA GLN A 180 -20.98 -7.92 12.56
C GLN A 180 -20.24 -9.28 12.63
N THR A 181 -20.24 -10.02 11.52
CA THR A 181 -19.52 -11.30 11.42
C THR A 181 -18.00 -11.08 11.35
N SER A 182 -17.23 -12.00 11.93
CA SER A 182 -15.78 -12.03 11.80
C SER A 182 -15.34 -12.14 10.35
N HIS A 183 -14.26 -11.45 10.01
CA HIS A 183 -13.71 -11.41 8.66
C HIS A 183 -12.18 -11.32 8.71
N LEU A 184 -11.46 -12.02 7.83
CA LEU A 184 -9.99 -12.12 7.85
C LEU A 184 -9.33 -10.75 7.74
N ALA A 185 -9.82 -9.89 6.86
CA ALA A 185 -9.29 -8.53 6.70
C ALA A 185 -9.41 -7.68 8.00
N THR A 186 -10.54 -7.73 8.69
CA THR A 186 -10.75 -6.96 9.93
C THR A 186 -10.03 -7.59 11.12
N THR A 187 -9.92 -8.92 11.13
CA THR A 187 -9.12 -9.67 12.11
C THR A 187 -7.64 -9.34 11.98
N TYR A 188 -7.11 -9.37 10.75
CA TYR A 188 -5.75 -8.92 10.42
C TYR A 188 -5.50 -7.49 10.92
N ALA A 189 -6.35 -6.55 10.54
CA ALA A 189 -6.18 -5.15 10.93
C ALA A 189 -6.27 -4.94 12.46
N ALA A 190 -7.20 -5.63 13.15
CA ALA A 190 -7.32 -5.58 14.59
C ALA A 190 -6.06 -6.12 15.29
N VAL A 191 -5.58 -7.31 14.89
CA VAL A 191 -4.39 -7.95 15.48
C VAL A 191 -3.13 -7.14 15.23
N LEU A 192 -2.92 -6.63 14.01
CA LEU A 192 -1.77 -5.75 13.74
C LEU A 192 -1.83 -4.45 14.55
N SER A 193 -3.02 -3.90 14.78
CA SER A 193 -3.17 -2.70 15.62
C SER A 193 -2.85 -2.98 17.08
N LEU A 194 -3.28 -4.12 17.61
CA LEU A 194 -2.90 -4.58 18.96
C LEU A 194 -1.38 -4.80 19.04
N ALA A 195 -0.76 -5.37 18.00
CA ALA A 195 0.69 -5.52 17.92
C ALA A 195 1.42 -4.17 17.91
N LEU A 196 0.92 -3.18 17.16
CA LEU A 196 1.49 -1.83 17.09
C LEU A 196 1.48 -1.13 18.46
N VAL A 197 0.35 -1.11 19.16
CA VAL A 197 0.28 -0.50 20.52
C VAL A 197 1.03 -1.33 21.57
N GLY A 198 1.18 -2.64 21.32
CA GLY A 198 1.93 -3.61 22.12
C GLY A 198 1.41 -3.76 23.55
N GLY A 199 2.17 -4.49 24.37
CA GLY A 199 1.90 -4.73 25.80
C GLY A 199 0.98 -5.92 26.06
N ASP A 200 1.27 -6.64 27.14
CA ASP A 200 0.61 -7.90 27.49
C ASP A 200 -0.92 -7.80 27.48
N GLU A 201 -1.50 -6.72 28.04
CA GLU A 201 -2.95 -6.50 28.03
C GLU A 201 -3.58 -6.49 26.62
N ALA A 202 -2.85 -5.96 25.62
CA ALA A 202 -3.32 -5.94 24.24
C ALA A 202 -3.27 -7.34 23.62
N TYR A 203 -2.24 -8.13 23.96
CA TYR A 203 -2.09 -9.50 23.50
C TYR A 203 -3.09 -10.46 24.19
N GLU A 204 -3.31 -10.31 25.49
CA GLU A 204 -4.27 -11.10 26.28
C GLU A 204 -5.72 -10.93 25.84
N LEU A 205 -6.04 -9.85 25.14
CA LEU A 205 -7.36 -9.65 24.57
C LEU A 205 -7.72 -10.73 23.54
N VAL A 206 -6.74 -11.26 22.80
CA VAL A 206 -6.99 -12.17 21.67
C VAL A 206 -7.32 -13.57 22.18
N ASP A 207 -8.55 -14.02 21.95
CA ASP A 207 -8.95 -15.41 22.22
C ASP A 207 -8.40 -16.33 21.11
N ARG A 208 -7.19 -16.84 21.34
CA ARG A 208 -6.50 -17.74 20.39
C ARG A 208 -7.26 -19.05 20.13
N ARG A 209 -8.02 -19.56 21.10
CA ARG A 209 -8.75 -20.83 20.96
C ARG A 209 -9.91 -20.68 20.00
N SER A 210 -10.73 -19.64 20.17
CA SER A 210 -11.82 -19.36 19.23
C SER A 210 -11.28 -18.91 17.88
N MET A 211 -10.20 -18.12 17.84
CA MET A 211 -9.49 -17.76 16.60
C MET A 211 -9.07 -18.99 15.80
N TRP A 212 -8.43 -19.99 16.42
CA TRP A 212 -8.03 -21.23 15.77
C TRP A 212 -9.23 -22.00 15.20
N LYS A 213 -10.30 -22.18 16.00
CA LYS A 213 -11.53 -22.85 15.53
C LYS A 213 -12.12 -22.14 14.32
N TRP A 214 -12.16 -20.81 14.35
CA TRP A 214 -12.66 -20.01 13.25
C TRP A 214 -11.78 -20.12 12.01
N LEU A 215 -10.45 -20.02 12.13
CA LEU A 215 -9.52 -20.22 11.01
C LEU A 215 -9.68 -21.62 10.38
N CYS A 216 -9.84 -22.67 11.18
CA CYS A 216 -10.16 -24.02 10.70
C CYS A 216 -11.45 -24.07 9.88
N SER A 217 -12.47 -23.29 10.25
CA SER A 217 -13.73 -23.22 9.50
C SER A 217 -13.62 -22.48 8.15
N LEU A 218 -12.61 -21.62 8.00
CA LEU A 218 -12.36 -20.86 6.77
C LEU A 218 -11.51 -21.62 5.75
N LYS A 219 -10.71 -22.60 6.21
CA LYS A 219 -9.82 -23.40 5.37
C LYS A 219 -10.62 -24.27 4.39
N GLN A 220 -10.30 -24.19 3.11
CA GLN A 220 -11.05 -24.85 2.02
C GLN A 220 -10.36 -26.13 1.48
N PRO A 221 -11.13 -27.07 0.87
CA PRO A 221 -10.61 -28.31 0.31
C PRO A 221 -9.53 -28.13 -0.78
N ASP A 222 -9.59 -27.06 -1.55
CA ASP A 222 -8.64 -26.77 -2.65
C ASP A 222 -7.33 -26.11 -2.17
N GLY A 223 -7.24 -25.82 -0.86
CA GLY A 223 -6.07 -25.29 -0.17
C GLY A 223 -6.20 -23.83 0.28
N GLY A 224 -7.16 -23.05 -0.22
CA GLY A 224 -7.27 -21.64 0.14
C GLY A 224 -8.02 -21.38 1.44
N PHE A 225 -8.31 -20.10 1.68
CA PHE A 225 -9.05 -19.61 2.85
C PHE A 225 -10.14 -18.64 2.41
N GLN A 226 -11.36 -18.85 2.90
CA GLN A 226 -12.43 -17.86 2.75
C GLN A 226 -12.18 -16.64 3.63
N MET A 227 -12.55 -15.45 3.13
CA MET A 227 -12.43 -14.18 3.88
C MET A 227 -13.36 -14.12 5.10
N ALA A 228 -14.48 -14.82 5.05
CA ALA A 228 -15.42 -15.04 6.14
C ALA A 228 -16.16 -16.34 5.87
N VAL A 229 -16.88 -16.90 6.86
CA VAL A 229 -17.68 -18.11 6.65
C VAL A 229 -18.73 -17.85 5.57
N GLY A 230 -18.63 -18.55 4.43
CA GLY A 230 -19.49 -18.34 3.26
C GLY A 230 -19.16 -17.10 2.42
N GLY A 231 -18.04 -16.44 2.70
CA GLY A 231 -17.49 -15.33 1.92
C GLY A 231 -16.69 -15.79 0.71
N GLU A 232 -16.07 -14.82 0.02
CA GLU A 232 -15.18 -15.08 -1.10
C GLU A 232 -13.88 -15.75 -0.67
N GLU A 233 -13.25 -16.44 -1.62
CA GLU A 233 -11.95 -17.07 -1.46
C GLU A 233 -10.96 -16.45 -2.46
N ASP A 234 -9.93 -15.78 -1.94
CA ASP A 234 -8.86 -15.17 -2.72
C ASP A 234 -7.58 -15.02 -1.89
N VAL A 235 -6.49 -14.58 -2.53
CA VAL A 235 -5.15 -14.53 -1.90
C VAL A 235 -5.08 -13.56 -0.72
N ARG A 236 -6.04 -12.64 -0.56
CA ARG A 236 -6.13 -11.81 0.66
C ARG A 236 -6.44 -12.70 1.86
N GLY A 237 -7.28 -13.72 1.68
CA GLY A 237 -7.62 -14.70 2.71
C GLY A 237 -6.38 -15.51 3.11
N ALA A 238 -5.65 -16.03 2.12
CA ALA A 238 -4.40 -16.74 2.33
C ALA A 238 -3.37 -15.91 3.11
N TYR A 239 -3.16 -14.65 2.71
CA TYR A 239 -2.22 -13.74 3.37
C TYR A 239 -2.67 -13.35 4.79
N CYS A 240 -3.93 -12.95 4.96
CA CYS A 240 -4.43 -12.56 6.29
C CYS A 240 -4.39 -13.75 7.26
N ALA A 241 -4.80 -14.95 6.82
CA ALA A 241 -4.77 -16.14 7.65
C ALA A 241 -3.33 -16.53 8.04
N SER A 242 -2.40 -16.54 7.08
CA SER A 242 -0.99 -16.88 7.36
C SER A 242 -0.32 -15.88 8.33
N VAL A 243 -0.59 -14.58 8.19
CA VAL A 243 -0.12 -13.56 9.15
C VAL A 243 -0.69 -13.80 10.54
N LEU A 244 -1.99 -14.07 10.67
CA LEU A 244 -2.63 -14.33 11.95
C LEU A 244 -2.07 -15.61 12.61
N ILE A 245 -1.92 -16.67 11.83
CA ILE A 245 -1.38 -17.95 12.31
C ILE A 245 0.05 -17.76 12.85
N SER A 246 0.88 -17.06 12.08
CA SER A 246 2.29 -16.81 12.43
C SER A 246 2.44 -15.85 13.61
N LEU A 247 1.75 -14.71 13.64
CA LEU A 247 1.89 -13.72 14.71
C LEU A 247 1.35 -14.20 16.04
N LEU A 248 0.22 -14.92 16.04
CA LEU A 248 -0.45 -15.39 17.25
C LEU A 248 0.01 -16.79 17.68
N ASN A 249 1.00 -17.36 16.97
CA ASN A 249 1.46 -18.73 17.14
C ASN A 249 0.28 -19.73 17.26
N ILE A 250 -0.59 -19.73 16.26
CA ILE A 250 -1.76 -20.62 16.19
C ILE A 250 -1.28 -22.04 15.82
N PRO A 251 -1.71 -23.10 16.54
CA PRO A 251 -1.44 -24.48 16.15
C PRO A 251 -1.89 -24.77 14.73
N LEU A 252 -1.06 -25.49 13.98
CA LEU A 252 -1.33 -25.79 12.58
C LEU A 252 -2.36 -26.91 12.40
N ASP A 253 -2.53 -27.82 13.38
CA ASP A 253 -3.47 -28.93 13.27
C ASP A 253 -4.90 -28.44 12.96
N LEU A 254 -5.58 -29.14 12.06
CA LEU A 254 -6.99 -28.84 11.74
C LEU A 254 -7.95 -29.46 12.75
N SER A 255 -9.03 -28.73 13.02
CA SER A 255 -10.23 -29.32 13.61
C SER A 255 -10.84 -30.34 12.66
N SER A 256 -11.38 -31.45 13.19
CA SER A 256 -12.11 -32.47 12.41
C SER A 256 -13.30 -31.93 11.63
N ASP A 257 -13.84 -30.79 12.08
CA ASP A 257 -14.99 -30.13 11.46
C ASP A 257 -14.59 -29.16 10.32
N SER A 258 -13.28 -29.03 10.03
CA SER A 258 -12.80 -28.17 8.94
C SER A 258 -13.28 -28.70 7.58
N PRO A 259 -13.79 -27.84 6.68
CA PRO A 259 -14.13 -28.24 5.32
C PRO A 259 -12.95 -28.91 4.60
N ALA A 260 -11.73 -28.48 4.88
CA ALA A 260 -10.51 -28.97 4.25
C ALA A 260 -10.18 -30.43 4.56
N CYS A 261 -10.68 -31.00 5.66
CA CYS A 261 -10.51 -32.41 5.96
C CYS A 261 -11.14 -33.32 4.90
N SER A 262 -12.15 -32.85 4.16
CA SER A 262 -12.76 -33.59 3.05
C SER A 262 -11.80 -33.86 1.89
N ALA A 263 -10.73 -33.06 1.75
CA ALA A 263 -9.65 -33.26 0.78
C ALA A 263 -8.40 -33.92 1.40
N GLY A 264 -8.47 -34.38 2.65
CA GLY A 264 -7.37 -35.04 3.33
C GLY A 264 -6.31 -34.11 3.92
N HIS A 265 -6.56 -32.79 3.96
CA HIS A 265 -5.68 -31.86 4.65
C HIS A 265 -5.71 -32.12 6.16
N THR A 266 -4.54 -32.08 6.80
CA THR A 266 -4.38 -32.31 8.24
C THR A 266 -3.98 -31.05 9.00
N ASP A 267 -3.50 -30.02 8.30
CA ASP A 267 -3.05 -28.76 8.87
C ASP A 267 -3.54 -27.52 8.07
N LEU A 268 -3.51 -26.35 8.70
CA LEU A 268 -3.98 -25.06 8.18
C LEU A 268 -3.20 -24.61 6.93
N PHE A 269 -1.99 -25.10 6.71
CA PHE A 269 -1.17 -24.78 5.54
C PHE A 269 -1.22 -25.85 4.45
N GLY A 270 -1.82 -27.01 4.70
CA GLY A 270 -2.04 -28.09 3.74
C GLY A 270 -2.69 -27.57 2.44
N GLY A 271 -2.02 -27.82 1.31
CA GLY A 271 -2.46 -27.39 -0.02
C GLY A 271 -2.44 -25.88 -0.29
N LEU A 272 -2.11 -25.04 0.71
CA LEU A 272 -2.10 -23.59 0.56
C LEU A 272 -1.06 -23.09 -0.45
N PRO A 273 0.21 -23.54 -0.44
CA PRO A 273 1.18 -23.00 -1.39
C PRO A 273 0.88 -23.43 -2.82
N GLU A 274 0.31 -24.63 -3.04
CA GLU A 274 -0.20 -25.06 -4.35
C GLU A 274 -1.38 -24.18 -4.81
N TRP A 275 -2.30 -23.84 -3.91
CA TRP A 275 -3.43 -22.96 -4.19
C TRP A 275 -2.96 -21.56 -4.58
N VAL A 276 -2.03 -20.99 -3.82
CA VAL A 276 -1.42 -19.68 -4.12
C VAL A 276 -0.65 -19.73 -5.45
N GLY A 277 0.10 -20.81 -5.71
CA GLY A 277 0.82 -21.04 -6.97
C GLY A 277 -0.09 -20.96 -8.21
N ARG A 278 -1.32 -21.50 -8.13
CA ARG A 278 -2.30 -21.45 -9.23
C ARG A 278 -2.82 -20.05 -9.53
N CYS A 279 -2.60 -19.07 -8.65
CA CYS A 279 -2.99 -17.67 -8.88
C CYS A 279 -2.02 -16.92 -9.80
N MET A 280 -0.93 -17.55 -10.23
CA MET A 280 0.05 -16.92 -11.12
C MET A 280 -0.22 -17.20 -12.61
N SER A 281 -0.31 -16.13 -13.41
CA SER A 281 -0.43 -16.15 -14.87
C SER A 281 0.39 -15.01 -15.52
N GLY A 282 1.71 -15.04 -15.31
CA GLY A 282 2.63 -13.97 -15.73
C GLY A 282 2.77 -12.86 -14.68
N GLY A 283 1.66 -12.44 -14.07
CA GLY A 283 1.62 -11.80 -12.75
C GLY A 283 0.72 -12.61 -11.81
N VAL A 284 0.39 -12.09 -10.62
CA VAL A 284 -0.45 -12.81 -9.65
C VAL A 284 -1.83 -12.16 -9.52
N SER A 285 -2.88 -12.96 -9.54
CA SER A 285 -4.28 -12.53 -9.47
C SER A 285 -4.94 -12.88 -8.12
N ALA A 286 -6.21 -12.46 -7.95
CA ALA A 286 -6.97 -12.73 -6.72
C ALA A 286 -7.15 -14.23 -6.47
N SER A 287 -7.47 -14.94 -7.54
CA SER A 287 -7.74 -16.38 -7.57
C SER A 287 -7.46 -16.89 -9.00
N PRO A 288 -7.34 -18.22 -9.21
CA PRO A 288 -6.95 -18.77 -10.50
C PRO A 288 -7.84 -18.28 -11.66
N GLY A 289 -7.22 -17.81 -12.74
CA GLY A 289 -7.92 -17.34 -13.94
C GLY A 289 -8.33 -15.86 -13.95
N PHE A 290 -8.12 -15.11 -12.86
CA PHE A 290 -8.36 -13.67 -12.82
C PHE A 290 -7.15 -12.86 -13.32
N GLU A 291 -7.36 -11.55 -13.55
CA GLU A 291 -6.32 -10.61 -13.98
C GLU A 291 -5.25 -10.40 -12.89
N ALA A 292 -3.99 -10.29 -13.31
CA ALA A 292 -2.87 -10.01 -12.42
C ALA A 292 -2.98 -8.59 -11.80
N HIS A 293 -2.65 -8.47 -10.51
CA HIS A 293 -2.78 -7.23 -9.76
C HIS A 293 -1.74 -7.11 -8.63
N GLY A 294 -1.16 -5.93 -8.43
CA GLY A 294 -0.04 -5.70 -7.51
C GLY A 294 -0.36 -6.07 -6.08
N ALA A 295 -1.54 -5.68 -5.59
CA ALA A 295 -2.01 -6.03 -4.25
C ALA A 295 -2.09 -7.55 -4.02
N TYR A 296 -2.53 -8.32 -5.02
CA TYR A 296 -2.62 -9.77 -4.93
C TYR A 296 -1.24 -10.43 -5.05
N ALA A 297 -0.33 -9.86 -5.85
CA ALA A 297 1.07 -10.27 -5.87
C ALA A 297 1.75 -10.11 -4.50
N PHE A 298 1.54 -8.98 -3.82
CA PHE A 298 2.04 -8.80 -2.46
C PHE A 298 1.45 -9.83 -1.49
N CYS A 299 0.13 -10.01 -1.48
CA CYS A 299 -0.52 -10.98 -0.60
C CYS A 299 0.04 -12.39 -0.80
N ALA A 300 0.19 -12.81 -2.06
CA ALA A 300 0.70 -14.14 -2.37
C ALA A 300 2.18 -14.31 -2.00
N LEU A 301 3.04 -13.33 -2.31
CA LEU A 301 4.45 -13.36 -1.92
C LEU A 301 4.63 -13.35 -0.40
N GLY A 302 3.86 -12.52 0.31
CA GLY A 302 3.85 -12.46 1.77
C GLY A 302 3.39 -13.78 2.38
N CYS A 303 2.31 -14.36 1.86
CA CYS A 303 1.80 -15.67 2.28
C CYS A 303 2.88 -16.75 2.10
N LEU A 304 3.44 -16.89 0.89
CA LEU A 304 4.49 -17.88 0.61
C LEU A 304 5.70 -17.68 1.55
N SER A 305 6.10 -16.44 1.82
CA SER A 305 7.22 -16.09 2.72
C SER A 305 6.95 -16.40 4.20
N ILE A 306 5.70 -16.63 4.60
CA ILE A 306 5.35 -17.13 5.94
C ILE A 306 5.39 -18.65 5.98
N LEU A 307 4.88 -19.28 4.90
CA LEU A 307 4.82 -20.74 4.78
C LEU A 307 6.21 -21.37 4.79
N ASP A 308 7.20 -20.72 4.19
CA ASP A 308 8.61 -21.09 4.28
C ASP A 308 9.50 -19.89 3.87
N SER A 309 10.82 -19.99 4.04
CA SER A 309 11.75 -18.91 3.70
C SER A 309 11.64 -18.51 2.20
N PRO A 310 11.68 -17.21 1.85
CA PRO A 310 11.44 -16.71 0.50
C PRO A 310 12.19 -17.44 -0.63
N HIS A 311 13.48 -17.71 -0.43
CA HIS A 311 14.37 -18.37 -1.40
C HIS A 311 14.04 -19.84 -1.69
N ARG A 312 13.27 -20.51 -0.82
CA ARG A 312 12.82 -21.89 -1.04
C ARG A 312 11.45 -21.93 -1.70
N THR A 313 10.51 -21.16 -1.16
CA THR A 313 9.08 -21.29 -1.49
C THR A 313 8.66 -20.51 -2.73
N ILE A 314 9.13 -19.27 -2.91
CA ILE A 314 8.75 -18.44 -4.05
C ILE A 314 9.18 -19.09 -5.37
N PRO A 315 10.45 -19.50 -5.57
CA PRO A 315 10.84 -20.16 -6.82
C PRO A 315 10.23 -21.56 -7.01
N LYS A 316 9.77 -22.21 -5.94
CA LYS A 316 9.07 -23.50 -6.02
C LYS A 316 7.66 -23.36 -6.61
N TYR A 317 6.96 -22.27 -6.29
CA TYR A 317 5.56 -22.10 -6.68
C TYR A 317 5.33 -21.03 -7.76
N PHE A 318 6.28 -20.13 -8.01
CA PHE A 318 6.20 -19.06 -9.00
C PHE A 318 7.34 -19.09 -10.04
N ASP A 319 6.99 -18.72 -11.29
CA ASP A 319 7.96 -18.41 -12.35
C ASP A 319 8.58 -17.02 -12.07
N VAL A 320 9.63 -17.00 -11.23
CA VAL A 320 10.27 -15.75 -10.77
C VAL A 320 10.69 -14.82 -11.92
N PRO A 321 11.32 -15.28 -13.02
CA PRO A 321 11.61 -14.42 -14.16
C PRO A 321 10.40 -13.69 -14.75
N ARG A 322 9.27 -14.39 -14.95
CA ARG A 322 8.04 -13.74 -15.45
C ARG A 322 7.48 -12.76 -14.44
N LEU A 323 7.45 -13.13 -13.16
CA LEU A 323 6.94 -12.27 -12.10
C LEU A 323 7.78 -10.98 -11.97
N LEU A 324 9.10 -11.10 -12.06
CA LEU A 324 10.03 -9.97 -12.02
C LEU A 324 9.80 -9.00 -13.19
N SER A 325 9.66 -9.54 -14.42
CA SER A 325 9.32 -8.73 -15.60
C SER A 325 7.98 -8.00 -15.42
N TRP A 326 6.96 -8.71 -14.94
CA TRP A 326 5.65 -8.13 -14.69
C TRP A 326 5.70 -7.05 -13.60
N LEU A 327 6.34 -7.29 -12.46
CA LEU A 327 6.50 -6.30 -11.38
C LEU A 327 7.26 -5.05 -11.86
N SER A 328 8.34 -5.23 -12.62
CA SER A 328 9.13 -4.13 -13.20
C SER A 328 8.26 -3.23 -14.09
N SER A 329 7.42 -3.84 -14.94
CA SER A 329 6.50 -3.13 -15.84
C SER A 329 5.33 -2.39 -15.15
N ARG A 330 5.29 -2.37 -13.80
CA ARG A 330 4.33 -1.55 -13.04
C ARG A 330 4.82 -0.12 -12.83
N GLN A 331 6.13 0.15 -12.92
CA GLN A 331 6.66 1.50 -12.68
C GLN A 331 6.64 2.34 -13.94
N TYR A 332 6.00 3.51 -13.89
CA TYR A 332 5.87 4.39 -15.05
C TYR A 332 6.80 5.60 -14.96
N ALA A 333 7.07 6.20 -16.12
CA ALA A 333 7.69 7.51 -16.25
C ALA A 333 6.83 8.33 -17.24
N PRO A 334 6.63 9.63 -17.00
CA PRO A 334 7.35 10.46 -16.02
C PRO A 334 6.85 10.35 -14.58
N GLU A 335 5.71 9.71 -14.30
CA GLU A 335 5.10 9.75 -12.95
C GLU A 335 6.02 9.21 -11.85
N GLY A 336 6.79 8.15 -12.11
CA GLY A 336 7.69 7.51 -11.14
C GLY A 336 7.02 6.53 -10.18
N GLY A 337 5.69 6.60 -10.04
CA GLY A 337 4.88 5.70 -9.24
C GLY A 337 4.62 4.34 -9.89
N PHE A 338 3.92 3.47 -9.15
CA PHE A 338 3.49 2.17 -9.65
C PHE A 338 2.01 2.15 -10.02
N SER A 339 1.66 1.43 -11.07
CA SER A 339 0.29 0.99 -11.35
C SER A 339 0.00 -0.38 -10.72
N GLY A 340 -1.28 -0.69 -10.52
CA GLY A 340 -1.68 -1.98 -9.95
C GLY A 340 -1.70 -3.12 -10.97
N ARG A 341 -1.92 -2.81 -12.25
CA ARG A 341 -2.09 -3.78 -13.33
C ARG A 341 -1.84 -3.12 -14.68
N THR A 342 -1.62 -3.92 -15.71
CA THR A 342 -1.27 -3.47 -17.06
C THR A 342 -2.31 -2.49 -17.63
N ASN A 343 -1.84 -1.39 -18.27
CA ASN A 343 -2.67 -0.34 -18.86
C ASN A 343 -3.63 0.36 -17.88
N LYS A 344 -3.27 0.42 -16.60
CA LYS A 344 -3.95 1.24 -15.59
C LYS A 344 -2.99 2.26 -15.02
N LEU A 345 -3.58 3.28 -14.41
CA LEU A 345 -2.88 4.45 -13.91
C LEU A 345 -2.01 4.13 -12.70
N VAL A 346 -1.02 4.99 -12.46
CA VAL A 346 -0.32 5.06 -11.18
C VAL A 346 -1.28 5.40 -10.04
N ASP A 347 -0.96 4.88 -8.86
CA ASP A 347 -1.67 5.16 -7.60
C ASP A 347 -0.70 4.98 -6.43
N GLY A 348 -0.70 5.96 -5.53
CA GLY A 348 0.16 6.02 -4.35
C GLY A 348 0.12 4.77 -3.47
N CYS A 349 -1.00 4.04 -3.37
CA CYS A 349 -1.04 2.83 -2.55
C CYS A 349 -0.20 1.67 -3.13
N TYR A 350 0.06 1.65 -4.43
CA TYR A 350 0.96 0.67 -5.04
C TYR A 350 2.43 0.92 -4.68
N SER A 351 2.76 2.06 -4.08
CA SER A 351 4.05 2.25 -3.40
C SER A 351 4.31 1.11 -2.40
N HIS A 352 3.28 0.66 -1.67
CA HIS A 352 3.38 -0.55 -0.84
C HIS A 352 3.07 -1.83 -1.62
N TRP A 353 1.93 -1.90 -2.30
CA TRP A 353 1.49 -3.18 -2.86
C TRP A 353 2.37 -3.71 -4.00
N VAL A 354 3.09 -2.85 -4.72
CA VAL A 354 4.11 -3.26 -5.69
C VAL A 354 5.50 -3.05 -5.10
N GLY A 355 5.75 -1.90 -4.47
CA GLY A 355 7.06 -1.60 -3.90
C GLY A 355 7.50 -2.53 -2.75
N GLY A 356 6.53 -3.11 -2.02
CA GLY A 356 6.74 -4.10 -0.97
C GLY A 356 6.99 -5.52 -1.48
N CYS A 357 6.73 -5.80 -2.77
CA CYS A 357 7.10 -7.08 -3.39
C CYS A 357 8.62 -7.20 -3.57
N TRP A 358 9.31 -6.08 -3.83
CA TRP A 358 10.74 -6.09 -4.17
C TRP A 358 11.63 -6.69 -3.08
N PRO A 359 11.49 -6.35 -1.78
CA PRO A 359 12.23 -7.04 -0.73
C PRO A 359 12.04 -8.56 -0.71
N LEU A 360 10.82 -9.06 -0.98
CA LEU A 360 10.52 -10.49 -1.01
C LEU A 360 11.13 -11.17 -2.24
N ILE A 361 11.09 -10.50 -3.39
CA ILE A 361 11.75 -10.98 -4.62
C ILE A 361 13.27 -10.98 -4.45
N GLU A 362 13.87 -9.91 -3.90
CA GLU A 362 15.30 -9.84 -3.63
C GLU A 362 15.74 -10.94 -2.67
N ALA A 363 14.97 -11.20 -1.59
CA ALA A 363 15.23 -12.31 -0.67
C ALA A 363 15.07 -13.68 -1.36
N SER A 364 14.11 -13.83 -2.27
CA SER A 364 13.93 -15.08 -3.02
C SER A 364 15.09 -15.38 -3.97
N LEU A 365 15.72 -14.33 -4.49
CA LEU A 365 16.81 -14.40 -5.45
C LEU A 365 18.18 -14.56 -4.79
N ARG A 366 18.41 -13.92 -3.64
CA ARG A 366 19.71 -13.90 -2.95
C ARG A 366 19.86 -15.00 -1.90
N GLY A 367 18.77 -15.47 -1.30
CA GLY A 367 18.86 -16.32 -0.11
C GLY A 367 19.34 -15.57 1.14
N PRO A 368 19.63 -16.30 2.24
CA PRO A 368 20.20 -15.71 3.45
C PRO A 368 21.65 -15.23 3.22
N GLU A 369 22.04 -14.11 3.85
CA GLU A 369 23.43 -13.62 3.78
C GLU A 369 24.47 -14.70 4.16
N GLY A 370 25.57 -14.76 3.38
CA GLY A 370 26.69 -15.67 3.64
C GLY A 370 26.56 -17.07 3.03
N GLN A 371 25.45 -17.41 2.40
CA GLN A 371 25.36 -18.56 1.50
C GLN A 371 25.66 -18.09 0.06
N GLU A 372 26.94 -18.03 -0.32
CA GLU A 372 27.31 -17.96 -1.73
C GLU A 372 26.91 -19.28 -2.41
N ASP A 373 25.84 -19.27 -3.20
CA ASP A 373 25.44 -20.43 -3.99
C ASP A 373 26.54 -20.76 -5.00
N GLN A 374 27.19 -21.91 -4.80
CA GLN A 374 28.20 -22.49 -5.71
C GLN A 374 27.59 -22.98 -7.05
N HIS A 375 26.31 -22.70 -7.31
CA HIS A 375 25.54 -23.20 -8.46
C HIS A 375 24.77 -22.12 -9.24
N ALA A 376 24.96 -20.84 -8.97
CA ALA A 376 24.35 -19.79 -9.79
C ALA A 376 25.11 -19.61 -11.11
N ASP A 377 24.63 -20.26 -12.20
CA ASP A 377 25.11 -20.04 -13.59
C ASP A 377 24.94 -18.59 -14.08
N HIS A 378 24.24 -17.75 -13.31
CA HIS A 378 24.22 -16.31 -13.43
C HIS A 378 24.34 -15.68 -12.04
N PRO A 379 25.54 -15.24 -11.61
CA PRO A 379 25.61 -14.33 -10.48
C PRO A 379 24.74 -13.11 -10.86
N LEU A 380 23.71 -12.83 -10.06
CA LEU A 380 23.08 -11.51 -10.06
C LEU A 380 24.24 -10.54 -9.89
N THR A 381 24.57 -9.88 -10.98
CA THR A 381 25.81 -9.13 -11.17
C THR A 381 26.16 -8.36 -9.91
N GLN A 382 27.43 -8.37 -9.52
CA GLN A 382 28.01 -7.35 -8.65
C GLN A 382 27.61 -5.96 -9.18
N ALA A 383 26.54 -5.41 -8.64
CA ALA A 383 26.12 -4.03 -8.79
C ALA A 383 24.98 -3.85 -7.77
N ASP A 384 25.27 -3.26 -6.62
CA ASP A 384 24.74 -1.98 -6.12
C ASP A 384 23.38 -1.41 -6.64
N ASN A 385 22.61 -2.09 -7.49
CA ASN A 385 21.43 -1.57 -8.17
C ASN A 385 20.14 -2.21 -7.62
N SER A 386 19.17 -1.35 -7.33
CA SER A 386 17.79 -1.72 -6.99
C SER A 386 17.06 -2.30 -8.21
N LEU A 387 16.19 -3.30 -8.01
CA LEU A 387 15.38 -3.90 -9.10
C LEU A 387 14.26 -2.98 -9.62
N PHE A 388 14.07 -1.82 -8.98
CA PHE A 388 13.13 -0.76 -9.37
C PHE A 388 13.75 0.62 -9.11
N SER A 389 13.20 1.66 -9.74
CA SER A 389 13.66 3.04 -9.55
C SER A 389 13.17 3.58 -8.20
N ARG A 390 14.00 3.45 -7.15
CA ARG A 390 13.73 4.03 -5.83
C ARG A 390 13.52 5.54 -5.91
N ASN A 391 14.39 6.23 -6.65
CA ASN A 391 14.31 7.68 -6.84
C ASN A 391 13.05 8.11 -7.63
N GLY A 392 12.61 7.30 -8.61
CA GLY A 392 11.33 7.55 -9.29
C GLY A 392 10.14 7.47 -8.33
N LEU A 393 10.11 6.44 -7.48
CA LEU A 393 9.05 6.27 -6.49
C LEU A 393 9.07 7.38 -5.43
N ILE A 394 10.26 7.71 -4.91
CA ILE A 394 10.43 8.80 -3.94
C ILE A 394 9.93 10.12 -4.55
N ARG A 395 10.31 10.45 -5.79
CA ARG A 395 9.80 11.65 -6.47
C ARG A 395 8.27 11.63 -6.55
N TYR A 396 7.66 10.53 -6.99
CA TYR A 396 6.20 10.43 -7.07
C TYR A 396 5.53 10.68 -5.70
N ILE A 397 6.05 10.08 -4.64
CA ILE A 397 5.51 10.21 -3.30
C ILE A 397 5.58 11.65 -2.80
N PHE A 398 6.76 12.28 -2.88
CA PHE A 398 6.98 13.61 -2.35
C PHE A 398 6.29 14.70 -3.18
N CYS A 399 6.33 14.58 -4.51
CA CYS A 399 5.75 15.58 -5.40
C CYS A 399 4.24 15.39 -5.57
N CYS A 400 3.78 14.19 -5.90
CA CYS A 400 2.40 13.97 -6.34
C CYS A 400 1.46 13.51 -5.22
N CYS A 401 1.93 12.68 -4.29
CA CYS A 401 1.06 12.04 -3.29
C CYS A 401 0.81 12.87 -2.03
N GLN A 402 1.56 13.94 -1.77
CA GLN A 402 1.30 14.80 -0.60
C GLN A 402 0.07 15.69 -0.82
N ASP A 403 -0.88 15.69 0.12
CA ASP A 403 -1.96 16.68 0.14
C ASP A 403 -1.40 18.01 0.66
N LEU A 404 -1.19 18.95 -0.26
CA LEU A 404 -0.60 20.25 0.03
C LEU A 404 -1.55 21.19 0.79
N SER A 405 -2.82 20.82 0.95
CA SER A 405 -3.78 21.61 1.73
C SER A 405 -3.49 21.52 3.23
N ARG A 406 -4.23 22.30 4.03
CA ARG A 406 -4.16 22.22 5.51
C ARG A 406 -4.66 20.89 6.07
N ARG A 407 -5.27 20.03 5.24
CA ARG A 407 -5.77 18.72 5.64
C ARG A 407 -4.64 17.76 6.01
N GLY A 408 -3.53 17.80 5.27
CA GLY A 408 -2.47 16.79 5.37
C GLY A 408 -2.92 15.42 4.85
N GLY A 409 -2.14 14.39 5.20
CA GLY A 409 -2.29 13.03 4.64
C GLY A 409 -1.71 12.87 3.22
N LEU A 410 -1.73 11.65 2.72
CA LEU A 410 -1.30 11.30 1.35
C LEU A 410 -2.47 10.67 0.59
N ARG A 411 -2.37 10.69 -0.75
CA ARG A 411 -3.46 10.38 -1.69
C ARG A 411 -3.01 9.41 -2.79
N ASP A 412 -3.99 8.87 -3.50
CA ASP A 412 -3.83 8.08 -4.73
C ASP A 412 -2.97 8.85 -5.76
N LYS A 413 -3.48 9.96 -6.27
CA LYS A 413 -2.84 10.84 -7.27
C LYS A 413 -3.33 12.28 -7.08
N PRO A 414 -2.76 13.30 -7.74
CA PRO A 414 -3.03 14.71 -7.39
C PRO A 414 -4.50 15.16 -7.33
N SER A 415 -5.38 14.61 -8.15
CA SER A 415 -6.81 14.94 -8.24
C SER A 415 -7.67 14.26 -7.16
N LYS A 416 -7.06 13.41 -6.32
CA LYS A 416 -7.76 12.67 -5.26
C LYS A 416 -7.54 13.29 -3.89
N TYR A 417 -8.53 13.10 -3.01
CA TYR A 417 -8.40 13.50 -1.61
C TYR A 417 -7.49 12.54 -0.86
N SER A 418 -6.82 13.04 0.16
CA SER A 418 -6.10 12.23 1.14
C SER A 418 -7.05 11.39 2.01
N ASP A 419 -6.64 10.17 2.31
CA ASP A 419 -7.31 9.25 3.23
C ASP A 419 -6.27 8.45 4.04
N ALA A 420 -6.73 7.75 5.09
CA ALA A 420 -5.83 6.99 5.96
C ALA A 420 -5.18 5.79 5.23
N TYR A 421 -5.90 5.15 4.31
CA TYR A 421 -5.40 4.02 3.53
C TYR A 421 -4.19 4.41 2.66
N HIS A 422 -4.33 5.46 1.85
CA HIS A 422 -3.24 5.98 1.03
C HIS A 422 -2.13 6.55 1.90
N THR A 423 -2.45 7.27 2.98
CA THR A 423 -1.44 7.76 3.92
C THR A 423 -0.57 6.63 4.46
N CYS A 424 -1.18 5.54 4.94
CA CYS A 424 -0.45 4.37 5.43
C CYS A 424 0.41 3.74 4.34
N TYR A 425 -0.19 3.39 3.19
CA TYR A 425 0.52 2.59 2.19
C TYR A 425 1.51 3.38 1.34
N VAL A 426 1.31 4.69 1.18
CA VAL A 426 2.34 5.56 0.60
C VAL A 426 3.55 5.64 1.55
N LEU A 427 3.35 5.82 2.85
CA LEU A 427 4.44 5.82 3.84
C LEU A 427 5.14 4.46 3.92
N SER A 428 4.39 3.34 3.88
CA SER A 428 4.98 1.99 3.84
C SER A 428 5.84 1.78 2.59
N GLY A 429 5.38 2.27 1.44
CA GLY A 429 6.15 2.25 0.21
C GLY A 429 7.38 3.15 0.25
N LEU A 430 7.27 4.33 0.88
CA LEU A 430 8.41 5.22 1.09
C LEU A 430 9.47 4.56 1.97
N SER A 431 9.05 3.89 3.04
CA SER A 431 9.94 3.10 3.88
C SER A 431 10.68 2.03 3.08
N SER A 432 9.97 1.26 2.22
CA SER A 432 10.61 0.29 1.31
C SER A 432 11.61 0.95 0.35
N ALA A 433 11.31 2.15 -0.17
CA ALA A 433 12.20 2.87 -1.07
C ALA A 433 13.47 3.42 -0.39
N GLN A 434 13.35 3.85 0.87
CA GLN A 434 14.43 4.45 1.65
C GLN A 434 15.31 3.42 2.38
N HIS A 435 14.87 2.17 2.49
CA HIS A 435 15.56 1.11 3.24
C HIS A 435 15.79 -0.15 2.41
N LYS A 436 16.83 -0.89 2.76
CA LYS A 436 17.11 -2.23 2.23
C LYS A 436 16.82 -3.25 3.31
N TRP A 437 15.84 -4.11 3.06
CA TRP A 437 15.61 -5.30 3.85
C TRP A 437 16.46 -6.45 3.31
N THR A 438 17.04 -7.25 4.19
CA THR A 438 17.84 -8.40 3.80
C THR A 438 17.54 -9.59 4.72
N LEU A 439 17.32 -10.76 4.11
CA LEU A 439 17.20 -12.02 4.85
C LEU A 439 18.61 -12.42 5.31
N ILE A 440 18.85 -12.45 6.62
CA ILE A 440 20.18 -12.76 7.18
C ILE A 440 20.30 -14.23 7.62
N SER A 441 19.19 -14.86 7.99
CA SER A 441 19.15 -16.29 8.25
C SER A 441 17.77 -16.86 7.94
N ALA A 442 17.76 -18.07 7.39
CA ALA A 442 16.56 -18.82 7.09
C ALA A 442 16.21 -19.79 8.23
N ARG A 443 14.92 -20.00 8.47
CA ARG A 443 14.42 -21.05 9.38
C ARG A 443 14.88 -22.44 8.94
N VAL A 444 15.17 -23.30 9.90
CA VAL A 444 15.59 -24.69 9.62
C VAL A 444 14.44 -25.51 9.06
N ASP A 445 13.25 -25.34 9.63
CA ASP A 445 12.03 -26.07 9.27
C ASP A 445 10.88 -25.08 9.02
N ALA A 446 10.05 -25.36 8.02
CA ALA A 446 8.90 -24.53 7.65
C ALA A 446 7.90 -24.35 8.82
N ALA A 447 7.80 -25.33 9.72
CA ALA A 447 6.96 -25.27 10.91
C ALA A 447 7.42 -24.22 11.94
N MET A 448 8.67 -23.74 11.88
CA MET A 448 9.20 -22.69 12.76
C MET A 448 8.86 -21.30 12.21
N LEU A 449 7.63 -20.84 12.48
CA LEU A 449 7.04 -19.65 11.85
C LEU A 449 7.75 -18.32 12.17
N ASP A 450 8.56 -18.28 13.22
CA ASP A 450 9.36 -17.14 13.69
C ASP A 450 10.88 -17.32 13.44
N GLY A 451 11.27 -18.32 12.65
CA GLY A 451 12.68 -18.72 12.49
C GLY A 451 13.48 -17.93 11.44
N ASP A 452 12.83 -17.14 10.58
CA ASP A 452 13.54 -16.27 9.63
C ASP A 452 14.00 -14.99 10.33
N ARG A 453 15.24 -14.57 10.09
CA ARG A 453 15.75 -13.30 10.60
C ARG A 453 15.98 -12.35 9.44
N TRP A 454 15.46 -11.14 9.60
CA TRP A 454 15.61 -10.04 8.67
C TRP A 454 16.44 -8.93 9.31
N SER A 455 17.25 -8.26 8.50
CA SER A 455 17.90 -7.00 8.85
C SER A 455 17.37 -5.88 7.96
N VAL A 456 17.46 -4.65 8.43
CA VAL A 456 17.11 -3.45 7.67
C VAL A 456 18.17 -2.38 7.88
N ALA A 457 18.57 -1.73 6.79
CA ALA A 457 19.49 -0.59 6.81
C ALA A 457 18.99 0.50 5.85
N PRO A 458 19.37 1.77 6.04
CA PRO A 458 19.18 2.80 5.03
C PRO A 458 19.75 2.35 3.67
N PHE A 459 18.99 2.55 2.60
CA PHE A 459 19.50 2.31 1.25
C PHE A 459 20.41 3.48 0.85
N THR A 460 21.71 3.23 0.80
CA THR A 460 22.75 4.25 0.52
C THR A 460 23.41 4.08 -0.85
N SER A 461 22.96 3.12 -1.65
CA SER A 461 23.51 2.93 -2.98
C SER A 461 22.92 3.93 -3.97
N GLY A 462 23.78 4.68 -4.65
CA GLY A 462 23.38 5.75 -5.56
C GLY A 462 23.12 7.09 -4.86
N GLU A 463 22.56 8.04 -5.60
CA GLU A 463 22.29 9.40 -5.12
C GLU A 463 20.99 9.45 -4.32
N GLN A 464 21.07 9.93 -3.07
CA GLN A 464 19.91 10.21 -2.23
C GLN A 464 19.29 11.56 -2.61
N ILE A 465 18.05 11.54 -3.10
CA ILE A 465 17.36 12.76 -3.59
C ILE A 465 16.47 13.45 -2.55
N PHE A 466 16.45 12.96 -1.31
CA PHE A 466 15.64 13.47 -0.21
C PHE A 466 16.53 13.80 1.00
N GLU A 467 16.07 14.67 1.90
CA GLU A 467 16.83 15.03 3.09
C GLU A 467 16.75 13.94 4.15
N GLU A 468 17.79 13.77 4.97
CA GLU A 468 17.78 12.74 6.03
C GLU A 468 16.62 12.92 7.02
N SER A 469 16.19 14.16 7.28
CA SER A 469 15.01 14.46 8.10
C SER A 469 13.69 13.92 7.54
N ASP A 470 13.64 13.64 6.24
CA ASP A 470 12.48 13.08 5.55
C ASP A 470 12.49 11.53 5.52
N ARG A 471 13.48 10.88 6.15
CA ARG A 471 13.50 9.44 6.31
C ARG A 471 12.36 9.00 7.26
N VAL A 472 11.54 8.06 6.81
CA VAL A 472 10.49 7.45 7.63
C VAL A 472 11.01 6.20 8.34
N GLU A 473 10.33 5.75 9.39
CA GLU A 473 10.68 4.51 10.08
C GLU A 473 10.45 3.27 9.20
N THR A 474 10.86 2.11 9.70
CA THR A 474 10.82 0.85 8.95
C THR A 474 9.53 0.06 9.17
N THR A 475 9.06 -0.62 8.14
CA THR A 475 7.97 -1.61 8.23
C THR A 475 8.44 -2.95 7.66
N HIS A 476 8.12 -4.04 8.35
CA HIS A 476 8.56 -5.39 8.01
C HIS A 476 8.00 -5.79 6.62
N PRO A 477 8.82 -6.39 5.72
CA PRO A 477 8.43 -6.66 4.33
C PRO A 477 7.27 -7.66 4.22
N VAL A 478 7.17 -8.60 5.15
CA VAL A 478 6.05 -9.56 5.28
C VAL A 478 4.88 -9.03 6.11
N TYR A 479 5.08 -8.56 7.36
CA TYR A 479 3.97 -8.29 8.30
C TYR A 479 3.41 -6.85 8.27
N VAL A 480 4.07 -5.93 7.57
CA VAL A 480 3.61 -4.53 7.38
C VAL A 480 3.42 -3.74 8.69
N ILE A 481 4.16 -4.12 9.73
CA ILE A 481 4.37 -3.38 10.98
C ILE A 481 5.87 -3.39 11.33
N PRO A 482 6.38 -2.53 12.24
CA PRO A 482 7.80 -2.53 12.59
C PRO A 482 8.29 -3.90 13.11
N GLN A 483 9.52 -4.31 12.76
CA GLN A 483 10.10 -5.62 13.14
C GLN A 483 9.98 -5.88 14.64
N HIS A 484 10.36 -4.93 15.48
CA HIS A 484 10.33 -5.10 16.93
C HIS A 484 8.91 -5.35 17.49
N LYS A 485 7.84 -4.93 16.77
CA LYS A 485 6.45 -5.23 17.14
C LYS A 485 6.04 -6.64 16.71
N VAL A 486 6.56 -7.14 15.59
CA VAL A 486 6.45 -8.55 15.17
C VAL A 486 7.11 -9.44 16.21
N ASP A 487 8.38 -9.15 16.52
CA ASP A 487 9.20 -9.94 17.45
C ASP A 487 8.55 -10.01 18.84
N ALA A 488 8.09 -8.87 19.38
CA ALA A 488 7.44 -8.82 20.68
C ALA A 488 6.13 -9.64 20.72
N CYS A 489 5.33 -9.58 19.65
CA CYS A 489 4.07 -10.33 19.54
C CYS A 489 4.34 -11.83 19.47
N GLN A 490 5.25 -12.27 18.58
CA GLN A 490 5.62 -13.67 18.43
C GLN A 490 6.26 -14.22 19.70
N GLN A 491 7.21 -13.50 20.31
CA GLN A 491 7.84 -13.90 21.57
C GLN A 491 6.80 -14.10 22.68
N TYR A 492 5.83 -13.19 22.78
CA TYR A 492 4.76 -13.29 23.76
C TYR A 492 3.95 -14.59 23.58
N PHE A 493 3.49 -14.91 22.38
CA PHE A 493 2.68 -16.10 22.12
C PHE A 493 3.47 -17.41 22.05
N THR A 494 4.76 -17.38 21.69
CA THR A 494 5.68 -18.52 21.78
C THR A 494 5.95 -18.90 23.23
N SER A 495 6.05 -17.92 24.14
CA SER A 495 6.23 -18.19 25.58
C SER A 495 5.00 -18.81 26.27
N ARG A 496 3.84 -18.81 25.60
CA ARG A 496 2.57 -19.37 26.10
C ARG A 496 2.09 -20.48 25.14
N PRO A 497 2.71 -21.67 25.20
CA PRO A 497 2.38 -22.76 24.29
C PRO A 497 0.93 -23.23 24.49
N GLY A 498 0.23 -23.42 23.38
CA GLY A 498 -1.20 -23.73 23.38
C GLY A 498 -2.09 -22.51 23.65
N PHE A 499 -3.37 -22.81 23.88
CA PHE A 499 -4.41 -21.89 24.33
C PHE A 499 -5.42 -22.67 25.17
#